data_AF-A0A9P7I1T2-F1
#
_entry.id   AF-A0A9P7I1T2-F1
#
_cell.length_a   1.000
_cell.length_b   1.000
_cell.length_c   1.000
_cell.angle_alpha   90.00
_cell.angle_beta   90.00
_cell.angle_gamma   90.00
#
_symmetry.space_group_name_H-M   'P 1'
#
loop_
_entity.id
_entity.type
_entity.pdbx_description
1 polymer ?
#
loop_
_entity_poly.entity_id
_entity_poly.type
_entity_poly.pdbx_seq_one_letter_code
_entity_poly.pdbx_strand_id
1 'polypeptide(L)'
;MPGKINNINPKDLKSEDDLVSAAKSLLDRAFKSHHGYYGLCSTSCQVYDTAWVAMIPKITDNVKHWLFPECFHYLLKTQAADGSWGCLPSTQTAGILDTASAVLALLSHAREPLQILDVSPDEIGLRIEKGVSSLRRQLDVWNDVEETNHIGVELIVPALISMLEKELSVAPFEFPCRDILAKMHEKEAEPP
;
A
#
# COMPACT_ATOMS: atom_id res chain seq x y z
N MET A 1 9.70 27.83 5.47
CA MET A 1 9.39 28.18 4.07
C MET A 1 10.40 27.46 3.18
N PRO A 2 10.08 26.32 2.54
CA PRO A 2 11.01 25.73 1.59
C PRO A 2 10.99 26.60 0.32
N GLY A 3 12.16 27.09 -0.07
CA GLY A 3 12.32 27.96 -1.24
C GLY A 3 11.85 27.26 -2.52
N LYS A 4 11.22 28.03 -3.42
CA LYS A 4 10.81 27.55 -4.74
C LYS A 4 11.99 26.89 -5.45
N ILE A 5 11.82 25.62 -5.81
CA ILE A 5 12.80 24.84 -6.54
C ILE A 5 12.66 25.21 -8.02
N ASN A 6 13.57 26.05 -8.51
CA ASN A 6 13.66 26.35 -9.95
C ASN A 6 14.29 25.15 -10.66
N ASN A 7 13.47 24.30 -11.26
CA ASN A 7 13.93 23.21 -12.09
C ASN A 7 14.32 23.77 -13.47
N ILE A 8 15.63 23.89 -13.73
CA ILE A 8 16.13 24.25 -15.06
C ILE A 8 15.98 23.00 -15.94
N ASN A 9 15.33 23.15 -17.10
CA ASN A 9 15.09 22.06 -18.04
C ASN A 9 16.42 21.71 -18.75
N PRO A 10 16.88 20.44 -18.77
CA PRO A 10 18.16 20.06 -19.35
C PRO A 10 18.37 20.47 -20.81
N LYS A 11 17.28 20.75 -21.54
CA LYS A 11 17.31 21.17 -22.95
C LYS A 11 17.75 22.63 -23.16
N ASP A 12 17.84 23.43 -22.09
CA ASP A 12 18.20 24.86 -22.17
C ASP A 12 19.68 25.14 -21.86
N LEU A 13 20.47 24.11 -21.52
CA LEU A 13 21.89 24.22 -21.16
C LEU A 13 22.74 24.28 -22.44
N LYS A 14 23.38 25.43 -22.71
CA LYS A 14 24.09 25.69 -23.98
C LYS A 14 25.61 25.86 -23.83
N SER A 15 26.13 26.02 -22.61
CA SER A 15 27.58 26.17 -22.37
C SER A 15 28.13 25.20 -21.33
N GLU A 16 29.45 24.96 -21.38
CA GLU A 16 30.17 24.11 -20.42
C GLU A 16 30.05 24.63 -18.98
N ASP A 17 30.07 25.95 -18.80
CA ASP A 17 29.90 26.60 -17.49
C ASP A 17 28.50 26.36 -16.90
N ASP A 18 27.45 26.35 -17.75
CA ASP A 18 26.09 26.05 -17.33
C ASP A 18 25.97 24.60 -16.83
N LEU A 19 26.64 23.66 -17.51
CA LEU A 19 26.68 22.25 -17.12
C LEU A 19 27.40 22.05 -15.78
N VAL A 20 28.53 22.72 -15.58
CA VAL A 20 29.27 22.67 -14.31
C VAL A 20 28.44 23.25 -13.17
N SER A 21 27.72 24.35 -13.42
CA SER A 21 26.82 24.96 -12.43
C SER A 21 25.65 24.03 -12.08
N ALA A 22 25.03 23.40 -13.07
CA ALA A 22 23.96 22.42 -12.86
C ALA A 22 24.44 21.19 -12.07
N ALA A 23 25.63 20.67 -12.39
CA ALA A 23 26.22 19.53 -11.68
C ALA A 23 26.50 19.85 -10.20
N LYS A 24 27.05 21.03 -9.91
CA LYS A 24 27.27 21.51 -8.52
C LYS A 24 25.95 21.64 -7.76
N SER A 25 24.92 22.19 -8.40
CA SER A 25 23.57 22.32 -7.82
C SER A 25 22.93 20.96 -7.52
N LEU A 26 23.10 19.97 -8.41
CA LEU A 26 22.61 18.61 -8.20
C LEU A 26 23.31 17.94 -7.01
N LEU A 27 24.64 18.05 -6.92
CA LEU A 27 25.41 17.51 -5.80
C LEU A 27 24.97 18.15 -4.47
N ASP A 28 24.85 19.47 -4.42
CA ASP A 28 24.41 20.17 -3.22
C ASP A 28 23.00 19.72 -2.77
N ARG A 29 22.07 19.51 -3.72
CA ARG A 29 20.74 18.94 -3.43
C ARG A 29 20.84 17.51 -2.89
N ALA A 30 21.65 16.65 -3.51
CA ALA A 30 21.80 15.27 -3.09
C ALA A 30 22.40 15.17 -1.68
N PHE A 31 23.42 15.98 -1.37
CA PHE A 31 24.01 16.07 -0.04
C PHE A 31 23.05 16.66 1.00
N LYS A 32 22.22 17.63 0.63
CA LYS A 32 21.18 18.16 1.53
C LYS A 32 20.09 17.15 1.86
N SER A 33 19.77 16.23 0.94
CA SER A 33 18.83 15.15 1.21
C SER A 33 19.41 14.00 2.06
N HIS A 34 20.71 13.99 2.31
CA HIS A 34 21.39 12.93 3.09
C HIS A 34 21.29 13.19 4.60
N HIS A 35 20.77 12.22 5.35
CA HIS A 35 20.81 12.25 6.81
C HIS A 35 22.10 11.62 7.34
N GLY A 36 22.84 12.31 8.21
CA GLY A 36 24.17 11.87 8.69
C GLY A 36 24.21 10.48 9.36
N TYR A 37 23.07 10.01 9.90
CA TYR A 37 22.94 8.69 10.52
C TYR A 37 22.11 7.69 9.69
N TYR A 38 21.10 8.16 8.94
CA TYR A 38 20.15 7.30 8.22
C TYR A 38 20.45 7.21 6.71
N GLY A 39 21.49 7.89 6.25
CA GLY A 39 21.88 7.94 4.85
C GLY A 39 20.86 8.67 3.98
N LEU A 40 20.79 8.26 2.71
CA LEU A 40 19.80 8.71 1.74
C LEU A 40 18.78 7.59 1.53
N CYS A 41 17.55 7.77 1.98
CA CYS A 41 16.46 6.83 1.70
C CYS A 41 15.23 7.61 1.25
N SER A 42 14.76 7.32 0.04
CA SER A 42 13.50 7.82 -0.50
C SER A 42 12.63 6.63 -0.89
N THR A 43 12.16 5.88 0.10
CA THR A 43 11.14 4.86 -0.12
C THR A 43 9.76 5.52 -0.02
N SER A 44 8.89 5.25 -0.99
CA SER A 44 7.49 5.64 -0.88
C SER A 44 6.81 4.78 0.19
N CYS A 45 5.89 5.38 0.94
CA CYS A 45 5.05 4.63 1.87
C CYS A 45 4.25 3.58 1.08
N GLN A 46 4.46 2.29 1.40
CA GLN A 46 3.71 1.19 0.81
C GLN A 46 2.45 0.95 1.63
N VAL A 47 1.28 1.00 0.99
CA VAL A 47 0.01 0.84 1.72
C VAL A 47 -0.13 -0.58 2.26
N TYR A 48 0.23 -1.58 1.46
CA TYR A 48 0.26 -2.98 1.88
C TYR A 48 0.97 -3.20 3.22
N ASP A 49 2.22 -2.75 3.34
CA ASP A 49 2.99 -2.91 4.58
C ASP A 49 2.38 -2.11 5.73
N THR A 50 1.94 -0.89 5.45
CA THR A 50 1.31 -0.02 6.44
C THR A 50 0.04 -0.64 7.01
N ALA A 51 -0.74 -1.33 6.18
CA ALA A 51 -1.96 -2.00 6.61
C ALA A 51 -1.69 -3.20 7.52
N TRP A 52 -0.65 -4.00 7.23
CA TRP A 52 -0.22 -5.06 8.13
C TRP A 52 0.25 -4.53 9.48
N VAL A 53 1.03 -3.44 9.48
CA VAL A 53 1.50 -2.79 10.70
C VAL A 53 0.35 -2.22 11.53
N ALA A 54 -0.71 -1.70 10.88
CA ALA A 54 -1.91 -1.20 11.54
C ALA A 54 -2.66 -2.30 12.33
N MET A 55 -2.47 -3.57 12.00
CA MET A 55 -3.15 -4.71 12.62
C MET A 55 -2.33 -5.39 13.72
N ILE A 56 -1.26 -4.77 14.23
CA ILE A 56 -0.42 -5.37 15.29
C ILE A 56 -0.97 -4.97 16.66
N PRO A 57 -1.58 -5.88 17.44
CA PRO A 57 -1.95 -5.61 18.82
C PRO A 57 -0.74 -5.81 19.75
N LYS A 58 -0.72 -5.08 20.85
CA LYS A 58 0.19 -5.29 21.97
C LYS A 58 -0.57 -5.22 23.29
N ILE A 59 -0.17 -6.04 24.25
CA ILE A 59 -0.66 -5.96 25.63
C ILE A 59 0.42 -5.24 26.45
N THR A 60 0.05 -4.19 27.16
CA THR A 60 0.92 -3.50 28.13
C THR A 60 0.07 -3.14 29.34
N ASP A 61 0.59 -3.42 30.53
CA ASP A 61 -0.13 -3.27 31.80
C ASP A 61 -1.52 -3.93 31.80
N ASN A 62 -1.62 -5.13 31.22
CA ASN A 62 -2.85 -5.90 31.03
C ASN A 62 -3.92 -5.22 30.14
N VAL A 63 -3.58 -4.16 29.41
CA VAL A 63 -4.46 -3.50 28.44
C VAL A 63 -3.97 -3.78 27.03
N LYS A 64 -4.86 -4.32 26.20
CA LYS A 64 -4.63 -4.55 24.77
C LYS A 64 -4.85 -3.25 23.99
N HIS A 65 -3.92 -2.89 23.13
CA HIS A 65 -3.97 -1.71 22.25
C HIS A 65 -3.33 -2.03 20.90
N TRP A 66 -3.69 -1.28 19.86
CA TRP A 66 -2.96 -1.31 18.60
C TRP A 66 -1.58 -0.68 18.79
N LEU A 67 -0.51 -1.36 18.38
CA LEU A 67 0.85 -0.89 18.62
C LEU A 67 1.20 0.35 17.79
N PHE A 68 0.59 0.47 16.60
CA PHE A 68 0.86 1.55 15.63
C PHE A 68 -0.46 2.16 15.12
N PRO A 69 -1.21 2.89 15.97
CA PRO A 69 -2.49 3.48 15.58
C PRO A 69 -2.35 4.48 14.44
N GLU A 70 -1.20 5.14 14.27
CA GLU A 70 -0.93 6.09 13.19
C GLU A 70 -1.02 5.46 11.80
N CYS A 71 -0.68 4.17 11.67
CA CYS A 71 -0.83 3.43 10.42
C CYS A 71 -2.31 3.32 10.02
N PHE A 72 -3.20 3.07 10.99
CA PHE A 72 -4.64 3.06 10.74
C PHE A 72 -5.16 4.43 10.31
N HIS A 73 -4.75 5.51 11.00
CA HIS A 73 -5.13 6.87 10.61
C HIS A 73 -4.60 7.26 9.22
N TYR A 74 -3.40 6.78 8.87
CA TYR A 74 -2.87 6.97 7.52
C TYR A 74 -3.76 6.31 6.46
N LEU A 75 -4.24 5.09 6.70
CA LEU A 75 -5.18 4.42 5.78
C LEU A 75 -6.47 5.23 5.62
N LEU A 76 -7.06 5.71 6.72
CA LEU A 76 -8.26 6.56 6.66
C LEU A 76 -8.02 7.82 5.83
N LYS A 77 -6.86 8.47 6.01
CA LYS A 77 -6.52 9.70 5.30
C LYS A 77 -6.24 9.50 3.81
N THR A 78 -5.79 8.31 3.41
CA THR A 78 -5.27 8.05 2.06
C THR A 78 -6.18 7.25 1.15
N GLN A 79 -7.37 6.87 1.61
CA GLN A 79 -8.39 6.26 0.75
C GLN A 79 -8.75 7.21 -0.40
N ALA A 80 -8.67 6.70 -1.63
CA ALA A 80 -9.05 7.44 -2.82
C ALA A 80 -10.58 7.63 -2.92
N ALA A 81 -11.01 8.57 -3.77
CA ALA A 81 -12.43 8.86 -3.95
C ALA A 81 -13.23 7.67 -4.49
N ASP A 82 -12.59 6.78 -5.24
CA ASP A 82 -13.18 5.56 -5.78
C ASP A 82 -13.18 4.39 -4.80
N GLY A 83 -12.62 4.57 -3.60
CA GLY A 83 -12.52 3.57 -2.54
C GLY A 83 -11.20 2.81 -2.49
N SER A 84 -10.33 2.96 -3.49
CA SER A 84 -9.04 2.24 -3.55
C SER A 84 -7.96 2.83 -2.64
N TRP A 85 -6.87 2.08 -2.49
CA TRP A 85 -5.60 2.55 -1.94
C TRP A 85 -4.45 2.30 -2.91
N GLY A 86 -3.34 3.01 -2.70
CA GLY A 86 -2.18 3.00 -3.60
C GLY A 86 -2.33 4.06 -4.68
N CYS A 87 -1.63 5.18 -4.55
CA CYS A 87 -1.67 6.24 -5.55
C CYS A 87 -0.92 5.78 -6.80
N LEU A 88 -1.64 5.55 -7.91
CA LEU A 88 -1.07 5.11 -9.20
C LEU A 88 -0.19 3.87 -9.03
N PRO A 89 -0.77 2.71 -8.71
CA PRO A 89 0.02 1.50 -8.51
C PRO A 89 0.77 1.18 -9.82
N SER A 90 2.01 0.72 -9.68
CA SER A 90 2.84 0.36 -10.85
C SER A 90 2.26 -0.84 -11.61
N THR A 91 1.42 -1.64 -10.96
CA THR A 91 0.72 -2.81 -11.51
C THR A 91 -0.69 -2.92 -10.89
N GLN A 92 -1.63 -3.59 -11.56
CA GLN A 92 -2.95 -3.87 -10.99
C GLN A 92 -2.83 -4.77 -9.75
N THR A 93 -1.95 -5.78 -9.78
CA THR A 93 -1.62 -6.60 -8.60
C THR A 93 -1.28 -5.74 -7.38
N ALA A 94 -0.44 -4.70 -7.54
CA ALA A 94 -0.07 -3.83 -6.42
C ALA A 94 -1.29 -3.06 -5.89
N GLY A 95 -2.16 -2.55 -6.78
CA GLY A 95 -3.40 -1.88 -6.38
C GLY A 95 -4.38 -2.79 -5.63
N ILE A 96 -4.48 -4.06 -6.05
CA ILE A 96 -5.30 -5.08 -5.40
C ILE A 96 -4.75 -5.38 -4.00
N LEU A 97 -3.44 -5.60 -3.88
CA LEU A 97 -2.78 -5.84 -2.59
C LEU A 97 -2.96 -4.66 -1.63
N ASP A 98 -2.73 -3.44 -2.09
CA ASP A 98 -2.91 -2.22 -1.29
C ASP A 98 -4.36 -2.05 -0.83
N THR A 99 -5.33 -2.22 -1.75
CA THR A 99 -6.75 -2.06 -1.42
C THR A 99 -7.24 -3.17 -0.49
N ALA A 100 -6.90 -4.43 -0.77
CA ALA A 100 -7.32 -5.58 0.02
C ALA A 100 -6.78 -5.53 1.45
N SER A 101 -5.48 -5.24 1.60
CA SER A 101 -4.85 -5.13 2.92
C SER A 101 -5.41 -3.96 3.73
N ALA A 102 -5.65 -2.80 3.11
CA ALA A 102 -6.26 -1.66 3.78
C ALA A 102 -7.69 -1.95 4.27
N VAL A 103 -8.51 -2.63 3.46
CA VAL A 103 -9.86 -3.08 3.85
C VAL A 103 -9.79 -4.04 5.04
N LEU A 104 -8.84 -4.98 5.02
CA LEU A 104 -8.66 -5.93 6.12
C LEU A 104 -8.27 -5.23 7.43
N ALA A 105 -7.40 -4.22 7.35
CA ALA A 105 -7.03 -3.40 8.50
C ALA A 105 -8.25 -2.63 9.05
N LEU A 106 -9.07 -2.04 8.17
CA LEU A 106 -10.30 -1.38 8.58
C LEU A 106 -11.28 -2.33 9.27
N LEU A 107 -11.45 -3.55 8.75
CA LEU A 107 -12.29 -4.59 9.38
C LEU A 107 -11.77 -4.97 10.77
N SER A 108 -10.45 -5.12 10.91
CA SER A 108 -9.83 -5.45 12.20
C SER A 108 -10.09 -4.38 13.25
N HIS A 109 -9.99 -3.10 12.88
CA HIS A 109 -10.27 -1.96 13.77
C HIS A 109 -11.76 -1.74 14.00
N ALA A 110 -12.63 -2.06 13.04
CA ALA A 110 -14.07 -2.03 13.24
C ALA A 110 -14.53 -3.09 14.25
N ARG A 111 -13.94 -4.29 14.19
CA ARG A 111 -14.21 -5.39 15.12
C ARG A 111 -13.66 -5.10 16.51
N GLU A 112 -12.46 -4.54 16.60
CA GLU A 112 -11.78 -4.28 17.86
C GLU A 112 -11.19 -2.85 17.86
N PRO A 113 -11.98 -1.81 18.19
CA PRO A 113 -11.52 -0.42 18.13
C PRO A 113 -10.39 -0.09 19.10
N LEU A 114 -10.35 -0.76 20.26
CA LEU A 114 -9.37 -0.55 21.33
C LEU A 114 -9.26 0.95 21.71
N GLN A 115 -8.10 1.56 21.54
CA GLN A 115 -7.83 2.95 21.90
C GLN A 115 -8.29 3.98 20.84
N ILE A 116 -8.85 3.54 19.71
CA ILE A 116 -9.33 4.44 18.65
C ILE A 116 -10.71 4.97 19.02
N LEU A 117 -10.80 6.25 19.38
CA LEU A 117 -12.02 6.91 19.87
C LEU A 117 -12.41 8.16 19.06
N ASP A 118 -11.56 8.56 18.13
CA ASP A 118 -11.66 9.78 17.32
C ASP A 118 -12.28 9.53 15.93
N VAL A 119 -12.64 8.28 15.63
CA VAL A 119 -13.27 7.87 14.37
C VAL A 119 -14.55 7.12 14.67
N SER A 120 -15.66 7.51 14.03
CA SER A 120 -16.95 6.85 14.28
C SER A 120 -17.03 5.48 13.58
N PRO A 121 -17.74 4.50 14.17
CA PRO A 121 -17.98 3.21 13.51
C PRO A 121 -18.66 3.35 12.14
N ASP A 122 -19.57 4.31 11.99
CA ASP A 122 -20.26 4.57 10.72
C ASP A 122 -19.30 5.06 9.63
N GLU A 123 -18.32 5.92 9.98
CA GLU A 123 -17.29 6.34 9.04
C GLU A 123 -16.44 5.15 8.59
N ILE A 124 -16.01 4.30 9.53
CA ILE A 124 -15.22 3.11 9.20
C ILE A 124 -16.04 2.17 8.30
N GLY A 125 -17.32 1.95 8.61
CA GLY A 125 -18.23 1.13 7.81
C GLY A 125 -18.38 1.62 6.37
N LEU A 126 -18.59 2.93 6.17
CA LEU A 126 -18.69 3.53 4.84
C LEU A 126 -17.39 3.36 4.04
N ARG A 127 -16.23 3.49 4.70
CA ARG A 127 -14.92 3.32 4.06
C ARG A 127 -14.66 1.86 3.67
N ILE A 128 -15.06 0.91 4.51
CA ILE A 128 -15.03 -0.53 4.20
C ILE A 128 -15.90 -0.81 2.98
N GLU A 129 -17.14 -0.31 2.93
CA GLU A 129 -18.06 -0.54 1.82
C GLU A 129 -17.47 -0.03 0.48
N LYS A 130 -16.92 1.18 0.48
CA LYS A 130 -16.23 1.76 -0.68
C LYS A 130 -15.00 0.94 -1.08
N GLY A 131 -14.19 0.53 -0.11
CA GLY A 131 -13.00 -0.29 -0.33
C GLY A 131 -13.32 -1.63 -0.95
N VAL A 132 -14.30 -2.35 -0.39
CA VAL A 132 -14.79 -3.63 -0.94
C VAL A 132 -15.35 -3.45 -2.35
N SER A 133 -16.11 -2.39 -2.59
CA SER A 133 -16.65 -2.08 -3.92
C SER A 133 -15.53 -1.82 -4.93
N SER A 134 -14.50 -1.07 -4.55
CA SER A 134 -13.33 -0.85 -5.40
C SER A 134 -12.57 -2.15 -5.67
N LEU A 135 -12.33 -2.95 -4.62
CA LEU A 135 -11.62 -4.22 -4.73
C LEU A 135 -12.31 -5.17 -5.71
N ARG A 136 -13.65 -5.27 -5.67
CA ARG A 136 -14.41 -6.07 -6.64
C ARG A 136 -14.15 -5.63 -8.08
N ARG A 137 -14.18 -4.33 -8.36
CA ARG A 137 -13.89 -3.82 -9.72
C ARG A 137 -12.45 -4.12 -10.14
N GLN A 138 -11.49 -3.99 -9.22
CA GLN A 138 -10.08 -4.26 -9.51
C GLN A 138 -9.87 -5.75 -9.84
N LEU A 139 -10.46 -6.65 -9.06
CA LEU A 139 -10.41 -8.09 -9.30
C LEU A 139 -11.08 -8.49 -10.62
N ASP A 140 -12.19 -7.85 -10.99
CA ASP A 140 -12.94 -8.12 -12.22
C ASP A 140 -12.12 -7.83 -13.49
N VAL A 141 -11.31 -6.76 -13.47
CA VAL A 141 -10.47 -6.35 -14.61
C VAL A 141 -9.03 -6.84 -14.51
N TRP A 142 -8.70 -7.63 -13.51
CA TRP A 142 -7.32 -8.03 -13.22
C TRP A 142 -6.76 -8.90 -14.35
N ASN A 143 -5.63 -8.48 -14.93
CA ASN A 143 -5.03 -9.19 -16.07
C ASN A 143 -3.50 -9.25 -16.10
N ASP A 144 -2.80 -8.67 -15.12
CA ASP A 144 -1.34 -8.61 -15.10
C ASP A 144 -0.68 -9.64 -14.17
N VAL A 145 -1.45 -10.56 -13.57
CA VAL A 145 -0.97 -11.52 -12.57
C VAL A 145 0.28 -12.30 -13.01
N GLU A 146 0.31 -12.81 -14.26
CA GLU A 146 1.43 -13.59 -14.81
C GLU A 146 2.63 -12.71 -15.21
N GLU A 147 2.38 -11.43 -15.51
CA GLU A 147 3.41 -10.47 -15.91
C GLU A 147 4.04 -9.76 -14.70
N THR A 148 3.37 -9.81 -13.55
CA THR A 148 3.87 -9.15 -12.35
C THR A 148 5.04 -9.90 -11.73
N ASN A 149 6.17 -9.21 -11.60
CA ASN A 149 7.39 -9.73 -10.97
C ASN A 149 7.33 -9.69 -9.43
N HIS A 150 6.12 -9.74 -8.85
CA HIS A 150 5.91 -9.70 -7.41
C HIS A 150 6.10 -11.10 -6.84
N ILE A 151 7.24 -11.31 -6.16
CA ILE A 151 7.58 -12.60 -5.53
C ILE A 151 6.48 -12.99 -4.54
N GLY A 152 5.95 -14.21 -4.63
CA GLY A 152 4.98 -14.71 -3.66
C GLY A 152 3.54 -14.30 -3.94
N VAL A 153 3.23 -13.65 -5.07
CA VAL A 153 1.88 -13.14 -5.37
C VAL A 153 0.83 -14.25 -5.39
N GLU A 154 1.22 -15.42 -5.92
CA GLU A 154 0.45 -16.67 -5.95
C GLU A 154 0.12 -17.23 -4.58
N LEU A 155 0.86 -16.85 -3.53
CA LEU A 155 0.57 -17.21 -2.14
C LEU A 155 -0.16 -16.09 -1.41
N ILE A 156 0.33 -14.86 -1.55
CA ILE A 156 -0.12 -13.70 -0.77
C ILE A 156 -1.53 -13.29 -1.17
N VAL A 157 -1.83 -13.21 -2.47
CA VAL A 157 -3.16 -12.73 -2.93
C VAL A 157 -4.25 -13.71 -2.51
N PRO A 158 -4.16 -15.03 -2.77
CA PRO A 158 -5.19 -15.96 -2.32
C PRO A 158 -5.39 -15.95 -0.81
N ALA A 159 -4.30 -15.94 -0.02
CA ALA A 159 -4.39 -15.89 1.43
C ALA A 159 -5.08 -14.62 1.94
N LEU A 160 -4.72 -13.46 1.39
CA LEU A 160 -5.31 -12.17 1.76
C LEU A 160 -6.81 -12.11 1.39
N ILE A 161 -7.18 -12.56 0.20
CA ILE A 161 -8.57 -12.61 -0.24
C ILE A 161 -9.38 -13.57 0.63
N SER A 162 -8.86 -14.76 0.95
CA SER A 162 -9.54 -15.70 1.85
C SER A 162 -9.71 -15.15 3.27
N MET A 163 -8.73 -14.39 3.77
CA MET A 163 -8.88 -13.70 5.05
C MET A 163 -9.99 -12.65 5.00
N LEU A 164 -10.07 -11.86 3.92
CA LEU A 164 -11.13 -10.88 3.72
C LEU A 164 -12.53 -11.51 3.63
N GLU A 165 -12.67 -12.58 2.85
CA GLU A 165 -13.94 -13.33 2.70
C GLU A 165 -14.46 -13.79 4.06
N LYS A 166 -13.54 -14.30 4.90
CA LYS A 166 -13.84 -14.73 6.27
C LYS A 166 -14.25 -13.57 7.17
N GLU A 167 -13.51 -12.47 7.17
CA GLU A 167 -13.81 -11.29 8.02
C GLU A 167 -15.12 -10.62 7.60
N LEU A 168 -15.40 -10.53 6.30
CA LEU A 168 -16.64 -9.96 5.75
C LEU A 168 -17.85 -10.90 5.89
N SER A 169 -17.62 -12.19 6.18
CA SER A 169 -18.66 -13.22 6.19
C SER A 169 -19.45 -13.27 4.86
N VAL A 170 -18.73 -13.16 3.73
CA VAL A 170 -19.31 -13.14 2.38
C VAL A 170 -18.97 -14.39 1.60
N ALA A 171 -19.70 -14.62 0.50
CA ALA A 171 -19.31 -15.61 -0.49
C ALA A 171 -17.94 -15.25 -1.11
N PRO A 172 -17.17 -16.24 -1.59
CA PRO A 172 -15.88 -15.99 -2.20
C PRO A 172 -15.96 -14.99 -3.35
N PHE A 173 -14.93 -14.13 -3.49
CA PHE A 173 -14.84 -13.23 -4.63
C PHE A 173 -14.56 -14.03 -5.90
N GLU A 174 -15.43 -13.91 -6.89
CA GLU A 174 -15.18 -14.49 -8.21
C GLU A 174 -14.31 -13.54 -9.04
N PHE A 175 -13.21 -14.05 -9.60
CA PHE A 175 -12.35 -13.27 -10.48
C PHE A 175 -11.56 -14.17 -11.44
N PRO A 176 -11.25 -13.71 -12.67
CA PRO A 176 -10.66 -14.54 -13.73
C PRO A 176 -9.30 -15.17 -13.35
N CYS A 177 -8.50 -14.44 -12.57
CA CYS A 177 -7.15 -14.88 -12.20
C CYS A 177 -7.12 -15.95 -11.10
N ARG A 178 -8.26 -16.34 -10.49
CA ARG A 178 -8.28 -17.31 -9.38
C ARG A 178 -7.68 -18.66 -9.77
N ASP A 179 -8.06 -19.18 -10.93
CA ASP A 179 -7.53 -20.45 -11.45
C ASP A 179 -6.05 -20.34 -11.84
N ILE A 180 -5.61 -19.16 -12.26
CA ILE A 180 -4.21 -18.90 -12.63
C ILE A 180 -3.34 -18.95 -11.37
N LEU A 181 -3.75 -18.26 -10.30
CA LEU A 181 -3.04 -18.28 -9.01
C LEU A 181 -2.96 -19.70 -8.43
N ALA A 182 -4.04 -20.48 -8.52
CA ALA A 182 -4.04 -21.87 -8.07
C ALA A 182 -3.01 -22.72 -8.83
N LYS A 183 -2.94 -22.57 -10.16
CA LYS A 183 -1.95 -23.26 -11.00
C LYS A 183 -0.51 -22.80 -10.73
N MET A 184 -0.29 -21.53 -10.44
CA MET A 184 1.03 -21.00 -10.07
C MET A 184 1.51 -21.63 -8.75
N HIS A 185 0.61 -21.69 -7.75
CA HIS A 185 0.89 -22.32 -6.46
C HIS A 185 1.26 -23.81 -6.59
N GLU A 186 0.52 -24.58 -7.39
CA GLU A 186 0.79 -26.00 -7.61
C GLU A 186 2.16 -26.24 -8.26
N LYS A 187 2.57 -25.41 -9.23
CA LYS A 187 3.87 -25.52 -9.90
C LYS A 187 5.05 -25.23 -8.96
N GLU A 188 4.90 -24.31 -8.01
CA GLU A 188 5.95 -24.02 -7.04
C GLU A 188 6.02 -25.04 -5.89
N ALA A 189 4.92 -25.76 -5.64
CA ALA A 189 4.84 -26.81 -4.64
C ALA A 189 5.39 -28.17 -5.12
N GLU A 190 5.73 -28.33 -6.40
CA GLU A 190 6.40 -29.53 -6.91
C GLU A 190 7.87 -29.58 -6.41
N PRO A 191 8.28 -30.64 -5.70
CA PRO A 191 9.67 -30.81 -5.30
C PRO A 191 10.58 -31.08 -6.52
N PRO A 192 11.88 -30.73 -6.45
CA PRO A 192 12.85 -30.94 -7.52
C PRO A 192 13.11 -32.43 -7.84
#